data_AF-A0A819RN79-F1
#
_entry.id   AF-A0A819RN79-F1
#
_cell.length_a   1.000
_cell.length_b   1.000
_cell.length_c   1.000
_cell.angle_alpha   90.00
_cell.angle_beta   90.00
_cell.angle_gamma   90.00
#
_symmetry.space_group_name_H-M   'P 1'
#
loop_
_entity.id
_entity.type
_entity.pdbx_description
1 polymer ?
#
loop_
_entity_poly.entity_id
_entity_poly.type
_entity_poly.pdbx_seq_one_letter_code
_entity_poly.pdbx_strand_id
1 'polypeptide(L)'
;HLLTDAQIEELSKVDVTPDSISHIVFTSGSTGTPKAVQIRHRNFMAYMETHVIQTNDIVLQFTSSSFDSHLDEINGALVRGAQLVALKNGGHFDFDYVTKTIYDKKVTYIGPVPSWLNALGKFLNENHHAQQRVKSVRCWYLGGETLLSSTIIQLLPFVDEQSRFFNLYGPAEITVVATCHEIRREELSTTVSLPIGYPLIGYCIYLLDEYRQPVVPGQLGEIIIGGEPSAFYYE
;
A
#
# COMPACT_ATOMS: atom_id res chain seq x y z
N HIS A 1 -2.80 -25.89 -6.93
CA HIS A 1 -1.82 -26.89 -7.41
C HIS A 1 -0.53 -26.16 -7.71
N LEU A 2 0.60 -26.65 -7.20
CA LEU A 2 1.90 -26.12 -7.58
C LEU A 2 2.22 -26.58 -9.01
N LEU A 3 2.97 -25.77 -9.75
CA LEU A 3 3.44 -26.11 -11.09
C LEU A 3 4.38 -27.32 -11.03
N THR A 4 4.36 -28.16 -12.05
CA THR A 4 5.34 -29.24 -12.21
C THR A 4 6.66 -28.68 -12.72
N ASP A 5 7.76 -29.41 -12.51
CA ASP A 5 9.09 -29.00 -13.01
C ASP A 5 9.08 -28.80 -14.54
N ALA A 6 8.33 -29.63 -15.27
CA ALA A 6 8.16 -29.47 -16.71
C ALA A 6 7.44 -28.16 -17.08
N GLN A 7 6.41 -27.76 -16.31
CA GLN A 7 5.73 -26.48 -16.51
C GLN A 7 6.65 -25.30 -16.19
N ILE A 8 7.51 -25.42 -15.17
CA ILE A 8 8.51 -24.40 -14.83
C ILE A 8 9.55 -24.26 -15.95
N GLU A 9 10.03 -25.38 -16.50
CA GLU A 9 10.99 -25.38 -17.62
C GLU A 9 10.38 -24.83 -18.92
N GLU A 10 9.08 -25.01 -19.13
CA GLU A 10 8.37 -24.40 -20.25
C GLU A 10 8.24 -22.88 -20.06
N LEU A 11 7.89 -22.44 -18.85
CA LEU A 11 7.79 -21.01 -18.52
C LEU A 11 9.13 -20.28 -18.60
N SER A 12 10.25 -20.95 -18.31
CA SER A 12 11.59 -20.34 -18.42
C SER A 12 12.02 -20.04 -19.86
N LYS A 13 11.32 -20.60 -20.86
CA LYS A 13 11.55 -20.37 -22.29
C LYS A 13 10.72 -19.21 -22.85
N VAL A 14 9.81 -18.65 -22.05
CA VAL A 14 9.02 -17.48 -22.44
C VAL A 14 9.92 -16.26 -22.44
N ASP A 15 9.94 -15.54 -23.57
CA ASP A 15 10.66 -14.27 -23.66
C ASP A 15 9.90 -13.19 -22.88
N VAL A 16 10.49 -12.71 -21.79
CA VAL A 16 9.92 -11.69 -20.92
C VAL A 16 10.70 -10.39 -21.13
N THR A 17 9.99 -9.39 -21.64
CA THR A 17 10.51 -8.03 -21.82
C THR A 17 9.95 -7.10 -20.74
N PRO A 18 10.53 -5.92 -20.52
CA PRO A 18 9.94 -4.91 -19.64
C PRO A 18 8.51 -4.50 -20.03
N ASP A 19 8.14 -4.64 -21.31
CA ASP A 19 6.80 -4.36 -21.80
C ASP A 19 5.82 -5.52 -21.59
N SER A 20 6.28 -6.71 -21.22
CA SER A 20 5.41 -7.85 -20.94
C SER A 20 4.48 -7.55 -19.75
N ILE A 21 3.26 -8.11 -19.80
CA ILE A 21 2.31 -8.02 -18.68
C ILE A 21 2.87 -8.83 -17.51
N SER A 22 3.02 -8.18 -16.36
CA SER A 22 3.48 -8.78 -15.11
C SER A 22 2.31 -9.25 -14.25
N HIS A 23 1.24 -8.44 -14.17
CA HIS A 23 0.11 -8.70 -13.30
C HIS A 23 -1.20 -8.31 -13.97
N ILE A 24 -2.27 -9.03 -13.61
CA ILE A 24 -3.64 -8.67 -13.97
C ILE A 24 -4.46 -8.59 -12.69
N VAL A 25 -5.03 -7.42 -12.42
CA VAL A 25 -5.87 -7.17 -11.25
C VAL A 25 -7.28 -6.88 -11.72
N PHE A 26 -8.26 -7.55 -11.11
CA PHE A 26 -9.67 -7.37 -11.46
C PHE A 26 -10.34 -6.41 -10.49
N THR A 27 -10.92 -5.33 -11.01
CA THR A 27 -11.67 -4.35 -10.22
C THR A 27 -13.17 -4.46 -10.50
N SER A 28 -14.01 -4.04 -9.55
CA SER A 28 -15.46 -3.99 -9.75
C SER A 28 -15.80 -2.93 -10.80
N GLY A 29 -16.19 -3.38 -12.00
CA GLY A 29 -16.67 -2.47 -13.02
C GLY A 29 -18.03 -1.88 -12.65
N SER A 30 -18.26 -0.60 -12.99
CA SER A 30 -19.55 0.08 -12.81
C SER A 30 -20.73 -0.61 -13.53
N THR A 31 -20.45 -1.50 -14.48
CA THR A 31 -21.43 -2.28 -15.25
C THR A 31 -21.72 -3.67 -14.64
N GLY A 32 -21.13 -4.01 -13.49
CA GLY A 32 -21.27 -5.32 -12.85
C GLY A 32 -20.34 -6.41 -13.41
N THR A 33 -19.63 -6.14 -14.51
CA THR A 33 -18.57 -7.01 -15.03
C THR A 33 -17.20 -6.53 -14.52
N PRO A 34 -16.39 -7.40 -13.92
CA PRO A 34 -15.04 -7.03 -13.49
C PRO A 34 -14.18 -6.53 -14.65
N LYS A 35 -13.43 -5.45 -14.45
CA LYS A 35 -12.47 -4.93 -15.42
C LYS A 35 -11.08 -5.44 -15.10
N ALA A 36 -10.38 -5.95 -16.12
CA ALA A 36 -9.00 -6.39 -15.99
C ALA A 36 -8.04 -5.22 -16.20
N VAL A 37 -7.30 -4.85 -15.16
CA VAL A 37 -6.19 -3.90 -15.24
C VAL A 37 -4.91 -4.69 -15.52
N GLN A 38 -4.23 -4.35 -16.60
CA GLN A 38 -2.97 -4.98 -17.00
C GLN A 38 -1.79 -4.11 -16.57
N ILE A 39 -0.91 -4.66 -15.74
CA ILE A 39 0.27 -3.95 -15.24
C ILE A 39 1.51 -4.57 -15.90
N ARG A 40 2.33 -3.74 -16.56
CA ARG A 40 3.58 -4.18 -17.21
C ARG A 40 4.76 -4.20 -16.23
N HIS A 41 5.75 -5.04 -16.50
CA HIS A 41 6.97 -5.14 -15.69
C HIS A 41 7.64 -3.78 -15.49
N ARG A 42 7.83 -3.00 -16.56
CA ARG A 42 8.50 -1.69 -16.51
C ARG A 42 7.81 -0.72 -15.55
N ASN A 43 6.46 -0.67 -15.57
CA ASN A 43 5.67 0.25 -14.76
C ASN A 43 5.79 -0.16 -13.29
N PHE A 44 5.65 -1.45 -13.03
CA PHE A 44 5.73 -1.98 -11.67
C PHE A 44 7.13 -1.81 -11.07
N MET A 45 8.18 -2.09 -11.83
CA MET A 45 9.55 -1.89 -11.36
C MET A 45 9.88 -0.41 -11.13
N ALA A 46 9.42 0.49 -12.01
CA ALA A 46 9.58 1.93 -11.79
C ALA A 46 8.85 2.41 -10.52
N TYR A 47 7.66 1.88 -10.24
CA TYR A 47 6.96 2.13 -8.98
C TYR A 47 7.78 1.62 -7.77
N MET A 48 8.29 0.38 -7.85
CA MET A 48 9.12 -0.22 -6.79
C MET A 48 10.37 0.62 -6.46
N GLU A 49 10.94 1.36 -7.42
CA GLU A 49 12.07 2.25 -7.15
C GLU A 49 11.75 3.40 -6.20
N THR A 50 10.49 3.81 -6.14
CA THR A 50 10.02 4.86 -5.21
C THR A 50 9.69 4.32 -3.81
N HIS A 51 9.74 3.00 -3.63
CA HIS A 51 9.24 2.35 -2.43
C HIS A 51 10.15 2.57 -1.22
N VAL A 52 9.55 2.89 -0.06
CA VAL A 52 10.22 3.17 1.22
C VAL A 52 10.73 1.94 1.99
N ILE A 53 10.43 0.72 1.53
CA ILE A 53 10.91 -0.51 2.19
C ILE A 53 12.43 -0.56 2.09
N GLN A 54 13.07 -1.00 3.16
CA GLN A 54 14.51 -1.18 3.28
C GLN A 54 14.84 -2.65 3.49
N THR A 55 16.08 -3.05 3.21
CA THR A 55 16.54 -4.45 3.33
C THR A 55 16.40 -5.03 4.74
N ASN A 56 16.41 -4.18 5.78
CA ASN A 56 16.21 -4.59 7.16
C ASN A 56 14.73 -4.67 7.58
N ASP A 57 13.79 -4.40 6.68
CA ASP A 57 12.37 -4.51 6.99
C ASP A 57 11.90 -5.96 7.08
N ILE A 58 10.88 -6.13 7.92
CA ILE A 58 10.06 -7.32 8.03
C ILE A 58 8.65 -6.90 7.66
N VAL A 59 8.28 -7.18 6.41
CA VAL A 59 7.00 -6.83 5.79
C VAL A 59 5.97 -7.89 6.13
N LEU A 60 4.81 -7.47 6.65
CA LEU A 60 3.69 -8.38 6.85
C LEU A 60 2.83 -8.44 5.58
N GLN A 61 2.85 -9.60 4.92
CA GLN A 61 1.92 -9.90 3.84
C GLN A 61 0.58 -10.28 4.45
N PHE A 62 -0.41 -9.40 4.30
CA PHE A 62 -1.73 -9.62 4.90
C PHE A 62 -2.89 -9.20 3.98
N THR A 63 -2.63 -8.37 2.97
CA THR A 63 -3.62 -7.98 1.97
C THR A 63 -4.04 -9.18 1.11
N SER A 64 -5.33 -9.25 0.77
CA SER A 64 -5.85 -10.28 -0.15
C SER A 64 -5.26 -10.13 -1.55
N SER A 65 -5.01 -11.24 -2.24
CA SER A 65 -4.53 -11.25 -3.63
C SER A 65 -5.52 -10.63 -4.63
N SER A 66 -6.75 -10.33 -4.20
CA SER A 66 -7.74 -9.59 -4.99
C SER A 66 -7.43 -8.09 -5.14
N PHE A 67 -6.55 -7.53 -4.29
CA PHE A 67 -6.17 -6.11 -4.33
C PHE A 67 -4.72 -5.98 -4.74
N ASP A 68 -4.39 -5.00 -5.57
CA ASP A 68 -3.03 -4.74 -6.04
C ASP A 68 -2.03 -4.41 -4.93
N SER A 69 -2.46 -3.93 -3.77
CA SER A 69 -1.57 -3.73 -2.60
C SER A 69 -0.91 -5.03 -2.10
N HIS A 70 -1.44 -6.22 -2.41
CA HIS A 70 -0.70 -7.46 -2.11
C HIS A 70 0.61 -7.56 -2.93
N LEU A 71 0.62 -6.99 -4.13
CA LEU A 71 1.80 -6.96 -5.00
C LEU A 71 2.85 -6.02 -4.41
N ASP A 72 2.41 -4.89 -3.84
CA ASP A 72 3.26 -3.95 -3.11
C ASP A 72 3.97 -4.62 -1.93
N GLU A 73 3.21 -5.31 -1.07
CA GLU A 73 3.76 -6.04 0.08
C GLU A 73 4.79 -7.09 -0.33
N ILE A 74 4.45 -7.95 -1.29
CA ILE A 74 5.30 -9.08 -1.70
C ILE A 74 6.54 -8.56 -2.42
N ASN A 75 6.35 -7.76 -3.48
CA ASN A 75 7.47 -7.37 -4.32
C ASN A 75 8.30 -6.25 -3.70
N GLY A 76 7.70 -5.38 -2.89
CA GLY A 76 8.44 -4.39 -2.12
C GLY A 76 9.45 -5.06 -1.18
N ALA A 77 9.08 -6.17 -0.53
CA ALA A 77 10.02 -6.98 0.24
C ALA A 77 11.09 -7.62 -0.65
N LEU A 78 10.69 -8.32 -1.71
CA LEU A 78 11.61 -9.11 -2.55
C LEU A 78 12.63 -8.24 -3.29
N VAL A 79 12.20 -7.13 -3.90
CA VAL A 79 13.07 -6.22 -4.66
C VAL A 79 14.07 -5.50 -3.74
N ARG A 80 13.67 -5.19 -2.51
CA ARG A 80 14.54 -4.51 -1.53
C ARG A 80 15.38 -5.47 -0.68
N GLY A 81 15.21 -6.79 -0.85
CA GLY A 81 15.88 -7.81 -0.05
C GLY A 81 15.38 -7.90 1.41
N ALA A 82 14.18 -7.40 1.67
CA ALA A 82 13.54 -7.45 2.98
C ALA A 82 12.93 -8.83 3.27
N GLN A 83 12.60 -9.08 4.54
CA GLN A 83 11.90 -10.31 4.92
C GLN A 83 10.39 -10.15 4.72
N LEU A 84 9.75 -11.19 4.17
CA LEU A 84 8.28 -11.27 4.05
C LEU A 84 7.72 -12.27 5.08
N VAL A 85 6.71 -11.84 5.84
CA VAL A 85 5.97 -12.70 6.78
C VAL A 85 4.53 -12.83 6.27
N ALA A 86 4.17 -14.02 5.81
CA ALA A 86 2.81 -14.30 5.35
C ALA A 86 1.90 -14.74 6.51
N LEU A 87 0.70 -14.17 6.56
CA LEU A 87 -0.36 -14.67 7.43
C LEU A 87 -0.97 -15.97 6.90
N LYS A 88 -1.59 -16.75 7.79
CA LYS A 88 -2.53 -17.81 7.38
C LYS A 88 -3.69 -17.19 6.57
N ASN A 89 -4.28 -17.96 5.66
CA ASN A 89 -5.46 -17.53 4.92
C ASN A 89 -6.59 -17.08 5.89
N GLY A 90 -7.18 -15.91 5.64
CA GLY A 90 -8.16 -15.27 6.53
C GLY A 90 -7.60 -14.78 7.87
N GLY A 91 -6.29 -14.89 8.11
CA GLY A 91 -5.66 -14.52 9.38
C GLY A 91 -5.77 -13.04 9.73
N HIS A 92 -5.95 -12.17 8.74
CA HIS A 92 -6.11 -10.72 8.93
C HIS A 92 -7.37 -10.33 9.70
N PHE A 93 -8.38 -11.22 9.82
CA PHE A 93 -9.57 -11.00 10.64
C PHE A 93 -9.37 -11.30 12.13
N ASP A 94 -8.27 -11.96 12.49
CA ASP A 94 -7.96 -12.39 13.86
C ASP A 94 -6.89 -11.46 14.46
N PHE A 95 -7.33 -10.39 15.12
CA PHE A 95 -6.42 -9.37 15.66
C PHE A 95 -5.46 -9.92 16.73
N ASP A 96 -5.85 -10.92 17.52
CA ASP A 96 -4.92 -11.53 18.49
C ASP A 96 -3.80 -12.26 17.76
N TYR A 97 -4.15 -13.06 16.75
CA TYR A 97 -3.17 -13.73 15.88
C TYR A 97 -2.27 -12.74 15.13
N VAL A 98 -2.83 -11.69 14.52
CA VAL A 98 -2.05 -10.69 13.77
C VAL A 98 -1.08 -9.98 14.70
N THR A 99 -1.57 -9.43 15.81
CA THR A 99 -0.70 -8.71 16.76
C THR A 99 0.35 -9.63 17.35
N LYS A 100 0.01 -10.89 17.68
CA LYS A 100 1.00 -11.88 18.11
C LYS A 100 2.05 -12.15 17.03
N THR A 101 1.65 -12.26 15.78
CA THR A 101 2.56 -12.46 14.65
C THR A 101 3.50 -11.27 14.49
N ILE A 102 2.97 -10.04 14.56
CA ILE A 102 3.78 -8.80 14.55
C ILE A 102 4.82 -8.84 15.66
N TYR A 103 4.42 -9.19 16.88
CA TYR A 103 5.30 -9.23 18.04
C TYR A 103 6.39 -10.31 17.96
N ASP A 104 6.00 -11.53 17.57
CA ASP A 104 6.89 -12.70 17.50
C ASP A 104 7.90 -12.56 16.36
N LYS A 105 7.46 -12.01 15.22
CA LYS A 105 8.28 -11.86 14.01
C LYS A 105 8.96 -10.50 13.89
N LYS A 106 8.69 -9.57 14.80
CA LYS A 106 9.23 -8.20 14.80
C LYS A 106 8.93 -7.46 13.49
N VAL A 107 7.70 -7.60 13.00
CA VAL A 107 7.22 -6.91 11.80
C VAL A 107 7.47 -5.40 11.95
N THR A 108 8.03 -4.80 10.91
CA THR A 108 8.40 -3.37 10.85
C THR A 108 7.52 -2.59 9.88
N TYR A 109 6.92 -3.26 8.90
CA TYR A 109 6.10 -2.65 7.85
C TYR A 109 4.76 -3.38 7.72
N ILE A 110 3.67 -2.61 7.66
CA ILE A 110 2.32 -3.09 7.34
C ILE A 110 1.58 -2.03 6.53
N GLY A 111 0.79 -2.46 5.55
CA GLY A 111 0.02 -1.56 4.69
C GLY A 111 -1.50 -1.72 4.78
N PRO A 112 -2.17 -1.36 5.90
CA PRO A 112 -3.59 -1.63 6.04
C PRO A 112 -4.51 -0.54 5.52
N VAL A 113 -5.75 -0.91 5.24
CA VAL A 113 -6.82 0.07 5.02
C VAL A 113 -7.16 0.78 6.35
N PRO A 114 -7.53 2.08 6.33
CA PRO A 114 -7.90 2.84 7.52
C PRO A 114 -8.94 2.17 8.43
N SER A 115 -9.95 1.51 7.89
CA SER A 115 -10.99 0.79 8.63
C SER A 115 -10.44 -0.38 9.44
N TRP A 116 -9.45 -1.10 8.90
CA TRP A 116 -8.74 -2.15 9.63
C TRP A 116 -7.91 -1.56 10.78
N LEU A 117 -7.26 -0.41 10.55
CA LEU A 117 -6.50 0.28 11.59
C LEU A 117 -7.39 0.77 12.74
N ASN A 118 -8.60 1.26 12.45
CA ASN A 118 -9.60 1.60 13.46
C ASN A 118 -9.98 0.38 14.31
N ALA A 119 -10.25 -0.76 13.67
CA ALA A 119 -10.59 -1.99 14.38
C ALA A 119 -9.42 -2.53 15.22
N LEU A 120 -8.17 -2.40 14.74
CA LEU A 120 -6.97 -2.70 15.52
C LEU A 120 -6.88 -1.80 16.76
N GLY A 121 -7.06 -0.49 16.61
CA GLY A 121 -7.03 0.47 17.72
C GLY A 121 -8.05 0.13 18.81
N LYS A 122 -9.28 -0.24 18.41
CA LYS A 122 -10.30 -0.72 19.34
C LYS A 122 -9.86 -2.01 20.05
N PHE A 123 -9.38 -3.00 19.29
CA PHE A 123 -8.89 -4.26 19.85
C PHE A 123 -7.80 -4.03 20.90
N LEU A 124 -6.81 -3.18 20.62
CA LEU A 124 -5.70 -2.89 21.54
C LEU A 124 -6.17 -2.15 22.81
N ASN A 125 -7.15 -1.25 22.69
CA ASN A 125 -7.76 -0.60 23.85
C ASN A 125 -8.47 -1.62 24.77
N GLU A 126 -9.18 -2.59 24.19
CA GLU A 126 -9.94 -3.60 24.93
C GLU A 126 -9.07 -4.75 25.47
N ASN A 127 -7.85 -4.95 24.92
CA ASN A 127 -7.01 -6.12 25.18
C ASN A 127 -5.60 -5.73 25.67
N HIS A 128 -5.47 -5.53 26.98
CA HIS A 128 -4.23 -5.09 27.63
C HIS A 128 -3.01 -5.98 27.30
N HIS A 129 -3.21 -7.29 27.14
CA HIS A 129 -2.13 -8.24 26.81
C HIS A 129 -1.54 -8.03 25.40
N ALA A 130 -2.23 -7.31 24.53
CA ALA A 130 -1.83 -7.06 23.16
C ALA A 130 -1.25 -5.66 22.91
N GLN A 131 -1.38 -4.71 23.86
CA GLN A 131 -1.03 -3.30 23.68
C GLN A 131 0.43 -3.04 23.26
N GLN A 132 1.34 -3.95 23.62
CA GLN A 132 2.77 -3.83 23.29
C GLN A 132 3.16 -4.56 22.00
N ARG A 133 2.22 -5.29 21.39
CA ARG A 133 2.52 -6.24 20.32
C ARG A 133 2.81 -5.59 18.97
N VAL A 134 2.40 -4.34 18.77
CA VAL A 134 2.58 -3.60 17.50
C VAL A 134 3.70 -2.58 17.52
N LYS A 135 4.46 -2.50 18.62
CA LYS A 135 5.53 -1.50 18.79
C LYS A 135 6.69 -1.61 17.81
N SER A 136 6.94 -2.79 17.23
CA SER A 136 8.01 -2.96 16.24
C SER A 136 7.69 -2.34 14.89
N VAL A 137 6.40 -2.03 14.62
CA VAL A 137 5.96 -1.49 13.33
C VAL A 137 6.38 -0.03 13.23
N ARG A 138 7.40 0.23 12.41
CA ARG A 138 7.93 1.58 12.15
C ARG A 138 7.25 2.28 10.98
N CYS A 139 6.60 1.53 10.09
CA CYS A 139 6.00 2.06 8.86
C CYS A 139 4.57 1.53 8.68
N TRP A 140 3.61 2.46 8.67
CA TRP A 140 2.19 2.20 8.42
C TRP A 140 1.81 2.83 7.07
N TYR A 141 1.65 2.01 6.04
CA TYR A 141 1.43 2.43 4.65
C TYR A 141 -0.07 2.32 4.31
N LEU A 142 -0.84 3.37 4.59
CA LEU A 142 -2.30 3.32 4.58
C LEU A 142 -2.86 3.79 3.23
N GLY A 143 -3.87 3.09 2.71
CA GLY A 143 -4.52 3.49 1.46
C GLY A 143 -5.88 2.82 1.25
N GLY A 144 -6.52 3.15 0.13
CA GLY A 144 -7.80 2.53 -0.28
C GLY A 144 -9.06 3.10 0.37
N GLU A 145 -8.95 3.89 1.43
CA GLU A 145 -10.08 4.59 2.06
C GLU A 145 -9.63 5.98 2.55
N THR A 146 -10.60 6.84 2.86
CA THR A 146 -10.32 8.13 3.50
C THR A 146 -9.67 7.92 4.86
N LEU A 147 -8.47 8.46 5.05
CA LEU A 147 -7.76 8.41 6.33
C LEU A 147 -8.10 9.63 7.20
N LEU A 148 -8.63 9.38 8.39
CA LEU A 148 -8.95 10.42 9.37
C LEU A 148 -7.85 10.54 10.42
N SER A 149 -7.63 11.74 10.95
CA SER A 149 -6.67 11.95 12.04
C SER A 149 -7.02 11.15 13.29
N SER A 150 -8.32 10.96 13.58
CA SER A 150 -8.79 10.11 14.68
C SER A 150 -8.33 8.65 14.55
N THR A 151 -8.19 8.14 13.31
CA THR A 151 -7.70 6.79 13.03
C THR A 151 -6.28 6.61 13.56
N ILE A 152 -5.40 7.60 13.36
CA ILE A 152 -4.02 7.56 13.85
C ILE A 152 -3.95 7.86 15.34
N ILE A 153 -4.67 8.88 15.81
CA ILE A 153 -4.65 9.31 17.23
C ILE A 153 -4.93 8.15 18.17
N GLN A 154 -5.92 7.31 17.86
CA GLN A 154 -6.26 6.17 18.73
C GLN A 154 -5.17 5.09 18.80
N LEU A 155 -4.29 5.03 17.79
CA LEU A 155 -3.23 4.03 17.69
C LEU A 155 -1.93 4.50 18.36
N LEU A 156 -1.73 5.82 18.47
CA LEU A 156 -0.51 6.42 19.03
C LEU A 156 -0.07 5.83 20.39
N PRO A 157 -0.95 5.47 21.33
CA PRO A 157 -0.54 4.87 22.61
C PRO A 157 0.15 3.50 22.49
N PHE A 158 -0.02 2.81 21.36
CA PHE A 158 0.42 1.42 21.17
C PHE A 158 1.64 1.26 20.25
N VAL A 159 2.01 2.32 19.53
CA VAL A 159 3.12 2.33 18.58
C VAL A 159 4.32 3.07 19.15
N ASP A 160 5.49 2.86 18.54
CA ASP A 160 6.68 3.63 18.89
C ASP A 160 6.55 5.09 18.44
N GLU A 161 7.21 6.03 19.13
CA GLU A 161 7.21 7.45 18.75
C GLU A 161 7.79 7.67 17.35
N GLN A 162 8.76 6.84 16.95
CA GLN A 162 9.40 6.88 15.63
C GLN A 162 8.55 6.24 14.52
N SER A 163 7.38 5.67 14.85
CA SER A 163 6.48 5.10 13.85
C SER A 163 5.98 6.19 12.91
N ARG A 164 6.14 5.94 11.61
CA ARG A 164 5.74 6.82 10.52
C ARG A 164 4.45 6.30 9.89
N PHE A 165 3.55 7.21 9.56
CA PHE A 165 2.28 6.93 8.92
C PHE A 165 2.25 7.61 7.55
N PHE A 166 1.79 6.87 6.55
CA PHE A 166 1.67 7.36 5.18
C PHE A 166 0.23 7.23 4.72
N ASN A 167 -0.30 8.26 4.08
CA ASN A 167 -1.57 8.21 3.38
C ASN A 167 -1.29 8.13 1.88
N LEU A 168 -1.76 7.05 1.26
CA LEU A 168 -1.48 6.71 -0.13
C LEU A 168 -2.77 6.79 -0.92
N TYR A 169 -2.65 7.23 -2.16
CA TYR A 169 -3.76 7.20 -3.09
C TYR A 169 -3.30 6.75 -4.47
N GLY A 170 -4.07 5.83 -5.05
CA GLY A 170 -3.84 5.30 -6.37
C GLY A 170 -4.94 4.31 -6.74
N PRO A 171 -5.61 4.47 -7.88
CA PRO A 171 -6.42 3.39 -8.45
C PRO A 171 -5.52 2.28 -9.05
N ALA A 172 -6.06 1.08 -9.26
CA ALA A 172 -5.27 -0.01 -9.82
C ALA A 172 -4.71 0.31 -11.22
N GLU A 173 -5.46 1.08 -12.00
CA GLU A 173 -5.12 1.54 -13.35
C GLU A 173 -3.80 2.31 -13.44
N ILE A 174 -3.32 2.88 -12.33
CA ILE A 174 -2.05 3.62 -12.31
C ILE A 174 -0.88 2.78 -11.83
N THR A 175 -1.06 1.53 -11.39
CA THR A 175 -0.02 0.72 -10.69
C THR A 175 0.12 1.10 -9.21
N VAL A 176 -0.83 0.65 -8.40
CA VAL A 176 -0.85 0.73 -6.92
C VAL A 176 -0.99 2.14 -6.33
N VAL A 177 0.03 3.00 -6.43
CA VAL A 177 0.06 4.31 -5.77
C VAL A 177 0.50 5.39 -6.75
N ALA A 178 -0.24 6.49 -6.79
CA ALA A 178 0.10 7.70 -7.54
C ALA A 178 0.53 8.86 -6.64
N THR A 179 -0.01 8.96 -5.42
CA THR A 179 0.36 10.03 -4.48
C THR A 179 0.64 9.48 -3.09
N CYS A 180 1.53 10.17 -2.37
CA CYS A 180 1.92 9.81 -1.02
C CYS A 180 2.00 11.06 -0.14
N HIS A 181 1.44 10.95 1.07
CA HIS A 181 1.58 11.92 2.15
C HIS A 181 2.21 11.26 3.36
N GLU A 182 3.38 11.69 3.78
CA GLU A 182 3.89 11.35 5.11
C GLU A 182 3.23 12.25 6.15
N ILE A 183 2.52 11.63 7.08
CA ILE A 183 1.70 12.35 8.06
C ILE A 183 2.58 12.79 9.21
N ARG A 184 2.69 14.10 9.42
CA ARG A 184 3.35 14.65 10.60
C ARG A 184 2.37 14.68 11.76
N ARG A 185 2.85 14.38 12.97
CA ARG A 185 2.00 14.28 14.16
C ARG A 185 1.30 15.60 14.50
N GLU A 186 1.90 16.73 14.16
CA GLU A 186 1.29 18.05 14.39
C GLU A 186 0.01 18.25 13.58
N GLU A 187 -0.07 17.64 12.38
CA GLU A 187 -1.22 17.74 11.47
C GLU A 187 -2.48 17.07 12.04
N LEU A 188 -2.31 16.09 12.94
CA LEU A 188 -3.42 15.35 13.56
C LEU A 188 -4.33 16.27 14.38
N SER A 189 -3.82 17.41 14.84
CA SER A 189 -4.57 18.38 15.64
C SER A 189 -5.31 19.43 14.79
N THR A 190 -4.91 19.63 13.54
CA THR A 190 -5.38 20.72 12.67
C THR A 190 -6.23 20.24 11.50
N THR A 191 -6.22 18.95 11.21
CA THR A 191 -6.82 18.39 10.00
C THR A 191 -7.68 17.19 10.36
N VAL A 192 -8.93 17.15 9.90
CA VAL A 192 -9.84 16.03 10.18
C VAL A 192 -9.59 14.86 9.23
N SER A 193 -9.56 15.15 7.92
CA SER A 193 -9.26 14.19 6.85
C SER A 193 -7.87 14.47 6.31
N LEU A 194 -6.99 13.48 6.41
CA LEU A 194 -5.59 13.62 6.04
C LEU A 194 -5.45 13.67 4.51
N PRO A 195 -4.58 14.54 3.97
CA PRO A 195 -4.42 14.68 2.53
C PRO A 195 -3.77 13.44 1.93
N ILE A 196 -3.99 13.23 0.63
CA ILE A 196 -3.36 12.16 -0.15
C ILE A 196 -1.95 12.53 -0.64
N GLY A 197 -1.52 13.76 -0.37
CA GLY A 197 -0.15 14.22 -0.54
C GLY A 197 0.20 14.61 -1.97
N TYR A 198 1.42 14.27 -2.36
CA TYR A 198 2.01 14.72 -3.62
C TYR A 198 2.24 13.56 -4.59
N PRO A 199 2.28 13.83 -5.90
CA PRO A 199 2.55 12.81 -6.91
C PRO A 199 3.89 12.10 -6.65
N LEU A 200 3.91 10.77 -6.79
CA LEU A 200 5.16 10.01 -6.90
C LEU A 200 5.85 10.34 -8.24
N ILE A 201 7.14 10.03 -8.32
CA ILE A 201 7.96 10.25 -9.51
C ILE A 201 7.31 9.55 -10.72
N GLY A 202 7.17 10.30 -11.82
CA GLY A 202 6.54 9.83 -13.06
C GLY A 202 5.06 10.19 -13.19
N TYR A 203 4.38 10.58 -12.11
CA TYR A 203 2.98 11.01 -12.16
C TYR A 203 2.81 12.52 -12.12
N CYS A 204 1.72 12.97 -12.74
CA CYS A 204 1.18 14.32 -12.62
C CYS A 204 -0.26 14.22 -12.13
N ILE A 205 -0.65 15.08 -11.19
CA ILE A 205 -2.01 15.15 -10.68
C ILE A 205 -2.60 16.50 -11.09
N TYR A 206 -3.75 16.43 -11.76
CA TYR A 206 -4.54 17.59 -12.14
C TYR A 206 -5.88 17.55 -11.41
N LEU A 207 -6.35 18.71 -10.97
CA LEU A 207 -7.72 18.89 -10.51
C LEU A 207 -8.46 19.70 -11.56
N LEU A 208 -9.44 19.09 -12.23
CA LEU A 208 -10.15 19.72 -13.34
C LEU A 208 -11.62 20.00 -12.99
N ASP A 209 -12.16 21.09 -13.52
CA ASP A 209 -13.59 21.39 -13.49
C ASP A 209 -14.37 20.62 -14.58
N GLU A 210 -15.69 20.86 -14.64
CA GLU A 210 -16.58 20.24 -15.63
C GLU A 210 -16.24 20.58 -17.10
N TYR A 211 -15.45 21.64 -17.33
CA TYR A 211 -14.97 22.09 -18.65
C TYR A 211 -13.53 21.63 -18.94
N ARG A 212 -12.99 20.72 -18.13
CA ARG A 212 -11.60 20.22 -18.20
C ARG A 212 -10.54 21.31 -18.03
N GLN A 213 -10.85 22.38 -17.31
CA GLN A 213 -9.88 23.42 -16.95
C GLN A 213 -9.33 23.19 -15.55
N PRO A 214 -8.04 23.49 -15.29
CA PRO A 214 -7.48 23.41 -13.95
C PRO A 214 -8.24 24.31 -12.96
N VAL A 215 -8.63 23.75 -11.82
CA VAL A 215 -9.26 24.53 -10.74
C VAL A 215 -8.22 25.33 -9.96
N VAL A 216 -8.64 26.43 -9.32
CA VAL A 216 -7.76 27.20 -8.43
C VAL A 216 -7.56 26.48 -7.08
N PRO A 217 -6.44 26.71 -6.38
CA PRO A 217 -6.21 26.11 -5.07
C PRO A 217 -7.37 26.33 -4.09
N GLY A 218 -7.82 25.24 -3.46
CA GLY A 218 -8.94 25.25 -2.51
C GLY A 218 -10.31 24.97 -3.12
N GLN A 219 -10.43 24.87 -4.45
CA GLN A 219 -11.67 24.43 -5.10
C GLN A 219 -11.71 22.92 -5.33
N LEU A 220 -12.93 22.39 -5.40
CA LEU A 220 -13.17 21.01 -5.77
C LEU A 220 -13.00 20.82 -7.28
N GLY A 221 -12.37 19.72 -7.67
CA GLY A 221 -12.22 19.29 -9.05
C GLY A 221 -12.09 17.77 -9.14
N GLU A 222 -12.32 17.22 -10.33
CA GLU A 222 -12.06 15.82 -10.63
C GLU A 222 -10.55 15.57 -10.66
N ILE A 223 -10.10 14.52 -9.97
CA ILE A 223 -8.70 14.09 -10.01
C ILE A 223 -8.44 13.39 -11.34
N ILE A 224 -7.54 13.96 -12.14
CA ILE A 224 -6.98 13.33 -13.34
C ILE A 224 -5.51 13.02 -13.07
N ILE A 225 -5.15 11.75 -13.26
CA ILE A 225 -3.78 11.26 -13.09
C ILE A 225 -3.19 11.08 -14.49
N GLY A 226 -2.10 11.79 -14.75
CA GLY A 226 -1.30 11.66 -15.95
C GLY A 226 0.07 11.06 -15.66
N GLY A 227 0.73 10.56 -16.71
CA GLY A 227 2.03 9.92 -16.61
C GLY A 227 1.96 8.42 -16.28
N GLU A 228 3.13 7.80 -16.26
CA GLU A 228 3.33 6.43 -15.82
C GLU A 228 4.61 6.41 -14.95
N PRO A 229 4.71 5.50 -13.97
CA PRO A 229 5.90 5.45 -13.14
C PRO A 229 7.12 5.18 -14.04
N SER A 230 8.13 6.04 -13.92
CA SER A 230 9.34 5.98 -14.74
C SER A 230 10.58 5.89 -13.84
N ALA A 231 11.42 4.88 -14.05
CA ALA A 231 12.71 4.80 -13.39
C ALA A 231 13.67 5.84 -14.00
N PHE A 232 14.22 6.74 -13.19
CA PHE A 232 15.38 7.54 -13.59
C PHE A 232 16.63 6.81 -13.12
N TYR A 233 17.46 6.35 -14.06
CA TYR A 233 18.83 5.96 -13.75
C TYR A 233 19.64 7.25 -13.56
N TYR A 234 20.12 7.51 -12.35
CA TYR A 234 21.26 8.41 -12.19
C TYR A 234 22.50 7.60 -12.55
N GLU A 235 23.16 7.97 -13.66
CA GLU A 235 24.53 7.51 -13.96
C GLU A 235 25.54 8.03 -12.94
#